data_AF-A0A7R9M370-F1
#
_entry.id   AF-A0A7R9M370-F1
#
_cell.length_a   1.000
_cell.length_b   1.000
_cell.length_c   1.000
_cell.angle_alpha   90.00
_cell.angle_beta   90.00
_cell.angle_gamma   90.00
#
_symmetry.space_group_name_H-M   'P 1'
#
loop_
_entity.id
_entity.type
_entity.pdbx_description
1 polymer ?
#
loop_
_entity_poly.entity_id
_entity_poly.type
_entity_poly.pdbx_seq_one_letter_code
_entity_poly.pdbx_strand_id
1 'polypeptide(L)'
;MTGTNAYFFLLSIKWLNFGRRLLEFQFPSREDTSPQALQQIEEVMVYTYTKYMDLMDTIFFVLRKKESHLTFLHLYHHFMVPILTWLTMKFAPTCPPIAIFALLNTPVHTMMYSYYALSALGPTVHRFLWWKRYITVAQILQFVLFLSYAIISAFLSTGYPSVIY
;
A
#
# COMPACT_ATOMS: atom_id res chain seq x y z
N MET A 1 6.01 -11.94 2.49
CA MET A 1 5.23 -10.76 2.09
C MET A 1 3.93 -11.11 1.38
N THR A 2 3.86 -12.13 0.51
CA THR A 2 2.60 -12.54 -0.17
C THR A 2 1.43 -12.78 0.78
N GLY A 3 1.58 -13.63 1.81
CA GLY A 3 0.50 -13.91 2.77
C GLY A 3 0.06 -12.68 3.57
N THR A 4 1.03 -11.86 4.00
CA THR A 4 0.76 -10.58 4.68
C THR A 4 -0.04 -9.62 3.81
N ASN A 5 0.31 -9.48 2.53
CA ASN A 5 -0.44 -8.63 1.60
C ASN A 5 -1.87 -9.16 1.36
N ALA A 6 -2.05 -10.48 1.19
CA ALA A 6 -3.38 -11.07 1.05
C ALA A 6 -4.25 -10.82 2.30
N TYR A 7 -3.67 -10.90 3.50
CA TYR A 7 -4.36 -10.56 4.75
C TYR A 7 -4.81 -9.09 4.77
N PHE A 8 -3.91 -8.15 4.45
CA PHE A 8 -4.24 -6.72 4.43
C PHE A 8 -5.18 -6.34 3.29
N PHE A 9 -5.23 -7.10 2.19
CA PHE A 9 -6.27 -6.95 1.19
C PHE A 9 -7.66 -7.19 1.80
N LEU A 10 -7.85 -8.30 2.50
CA LEU A 10 -9.12 -8.61 3.14
C LEU A 10 -9.50 -7.58 4.21
N LEU A 11 -8.52 -7.15 5.03
CA LEU A 11 -8.75 -6.09 6.01
C LEU A 11 -9.13 -4.77 5.34
N SER A 12 -8.49 -4.39 4.23
CA SER A 12 -8.82 -3.14 3.53
C SER A 12 -10.26 -3.09 3.02
N ILE A 13 -10.82 -4.23 2.60
CA ILE A 13 -12.24 -4.34 2.22
C ILE A 13 -13.13 -4.08 3.43
N LYS A 14 -12.78 -4.66 4.60
CA LYS A 14 -13.48 -4.41 5.88
C LYS A 14 -13.35 -2.95 6.31
N TRP A 15 -12.15 -2.38 6.29
CA TRP A 15 -11.90 -0.97 6.64
C TRP A 15 -12.71 -0.02 5.77
N LEU A 16 -12.90 -0.34 4.49
CA LEU A 16 -13.71 0.45 3.56
C LEU A 16 -15.21 0.17 3.66
N ASN A 17 -15.63 -0.66 4.61
CA ASN A 17 -17.02 -1.10 4.76
C ASN A 17 -17.59 -1.58 3.42
N PHE A 18 -16.89 -2.53 2.79
CA PHE A 18 -17.24 -3.10 1.48
C PHE A 18 -17.42 -2.05 0.37
N GLY A 19 -16.60 -1.01 0.40
CA GLY A 19 -16.57 0.05 -0.60
C GLY A 19 -17.42 1.28 -0.24
N ARG A 20 -18.27 1.22 0.78
CA ARG A 20 -19.10 2.36 1.20
C ARG A 20 -18.26 3.59 1.56
N ARG A 21 -17.09 3.39 2.18
CA ARG A 21 -16.19 4.48 2.61
C ARG A 21 -15.29 5.01 1.51
N LEU A 22 -15.34 4.46 0.29
CA LEU A 22 -14.58 4.99 -0.86
C LEU A 22 -15.00 6.43 -1.20
N LEU A 23 -16.27 6.75 -1.00
CA LEU A 23 -16.87 8.06 -1.30
C LEU A 23 -17.03 8.93 -0.05
N GLU A 24 -16.47 8.49 1.08
CA GLU A 24 -16.50 9.24 2.33
C GLU A 24 -15.31 10.22 2.34
N PHE A 25 -15.58 11.47 1.98
CA PHE A 25 -14.57 12.53 1.93
C PHE A 25 -14.51 13.37 3.22
N GLN A 26 -15.31 13.01 4.22
CA GLN A 26 -15.28 13.66 5.52
C GLN A 26 -14.17 13.07 6.40
N PHE A 27 -13.41 13.93 7.07
CA PHE A 27 -12.41 13.48 8.03
C PHE A 27 -13.10 12.74 9.20
N PRO A 28 -12.62 11.54 9.59
CA PRO A 28 -13.22 10.78 10.68
C PRO A 28 -13.03 11.50 12.03
N SER A 29 -13.95 11.27 12.97
CA SER A 29 -13.81 11.81 14.33
C SER A 29 -12.55 11.26 14.99
N ARG A 30 -11.78 12.14 15.64
CA ARG A 30 -10.59 11.75 16.43
C ARG A 30 -10.94 11.15 17.78
N GLU A 31 -12.17 11.37 18.23
CA GLU A 31 -12.67 10.92 19.52
C GLU A 31 -13.43 9.58 19.40
N ASP A 32 -13.45 8.97 18.22
CA ASP A 32 -14.08 7.66 18.01
C ASP A 32 -13.27 6.56 18.71
N THR A 33 -13.77 6.13 19.86
CA THR A 33 -13.22 5.01 20.65
C THR A 33 -14.04 3.74 20.49
N SER A 34 -14.81 3.60 19.40
CA SER A 34 -15.54 2.36 19.12
C SER A 34 -14.57 1.17 18.98
N PRO A 35 -14.98 -0.06 19.36
CA PRO A 35 -14.14 -1.24 19.19
C PRO A 35 -13.64 -1.43 17.75
N GLN A 36 -14.46 -1.04 16.76
CA GLN A 36 -14.12 -1.10 15.35
C GLN A 36 -13.01 -0.11 14.99
N ALA A 37 -13.10 1.13 15.49
CA ALA A 37 -12.07 2.14 15.26
C ALA A 37 -10.74 1.72 15.90
N LEU A 38 -10.77 1.27 17.16
CA LEU A 38 -9.57 0.79 17.87
C LEU A 38 -8.93 -0.41 17.17
N GLN A 39 -9.73 -1.38 16.73
CA GLN A 39 -9.24 -2.51 15.94
C GLN A 39 -8.58 -2.04 14.63
N GLN A 40 -9.22 -1.13 13.89
CA GLN A 40 -8.63 -0.59 12.66
C GLN A 40 -7.30 0.11 12.93
N ILE A 41 -7.18 0.86 14.03
CA ILE A 41 -5.92 1.53 14.42
C ILE A 41 -4.80 0.50 14.63
N GLU A 42 -5.06 -0.55 15.41
CA GLU A 42 -4.08 -1.62 15.65
C GLU A 42 -3.65 -2.30 14.34
N GLU A 43 -4.62 -2.63 13.49
CA GLU A 43 -4.34 -3.28 12.21
C GLU A 43 -3.55 -2.34 11.26
N VAL A 44 -3.84 -1.04 11.25
CA VAL A 44 -3.08 -0.02 10.48
C VAL A 44 -1.67 0.17 11.04
N MET A 45 -1.47 0.04 12.35
CA MET A 45 -0.12 0.02 12.93
C MET A 45 0.67 -1.17 12.40
N VAL A 46 0.09 -2.37 12.40
CA VAL A 46 0.75 -3.57 11.84
C VAL A 46 1.02 -3.37 10.34
N TYR A 47 0.07 -2.83 9.58
CA TYR A 47 0.26 -2.51 8.16
C TYR A 47 1.45 -1.56 7.95
N THR A 48 1.55 -0.52 8.77
CA THR A 48 2.66 0.45 8.72
C THR A 48 4.01 -0.25 8.92
N TYR A 49 4.12 -1.16 9.88
CA TYR A 49 5.35 -1.95 10.07
C TYR A 49 5.70 -2.80 8.85
N THR A 50 4.72 -3.34 8.13
CA THR A 50 5.02 -4.08 6.89
C THR A 50 5.69 -3.21 5.83
N LYS A 51 5.38 -1.90 5.76
CA LYS A 51 6.02 -0.98 4.81
C LYS A 51 7.49 -0.75 5.14
N TYR A 52 7.85 -0.76 6.42
CA TYR A 52 9.26 -0.75 6.82
C TYR A 52 9.95 -2.07 6.45
N MET A 53 9.25 -3.20 6.56
CA MET A 53 9.80 -4.49 6.13
C MET A 53 10.04 -4.53 4.61
N ASP A 54 9.25 -3.83 3.80
CA ASP A 54 9.47 -3.72 2.34
C ASP A 54 10.83 -3.06 2.00
N LEU A 55 11.49 -2.36 2.93
CA LEU A 55 12.86 -1.87 2.73
C LEU A 55 13.87 -3.00 2.55
N MET A 56 13.55 -4.22 3.01
CA MET A 56 14.40 -5.40 2.80
C MET A 56 14.61 -5.71 1.32
N ASP A 57 13.69 -5.36 0.43
CA ASP A 57 13.85 -5.54 -1.02
C ASP A 57 15.07 -4.78 -1.54
N THR A 58 15.24 -3.54 -1.08
CA THR A 58 16.41 -2.71 -1.41
C THR A 58 17.70 -3.33 -0.89
N ILE A 59 17.69 -3.83 0.36
CA ILE A 59 18.86 -4.52 0.94
C ILE A 59 19.20 -5.75 0.10
N PHE A 60 18.22 -6.58 -0.27
CA PHE A 60 18.47 -7.76 -1.09
C PHE A 60 18.96 -7.41 -2.50
N PHE A 61 18.49 -6.33 -3.12
CA PHE A 61 19.00 -5.88 -4.41
C PHE A 61 20.48 -5.46 -4.33
N VAL A 62 20.86 -4.73 -3.29
CA VAL A 62 22.27 -4.36 -3.05
C VAL A 62 23.12 -5.61 -2.79
N LEU A 63 22.71 -6.47 -1.87
CA LEU A 63 23.46 -7.70 -1.50
C LEU A 63 23.63 -8.65 -2.70
N ARG A 64 22.65 -8.71 -3.60
CA ARG A 64 22.71 -9.53 -4.82
C ARG A 64 23.36 -8.82 -6.01
N LYS A 65 23.87 -7.60 -5.83
CA LYS A 65 24.47 -6.76 -6.88
C LYS A 65 23.52 -6.57 -8.08
N LYS A 66 22.24 -6.35 -7.81
CA LYS A 66 21.17 -6.16 -8.80
C LYS A 66 20.86 -4.67 -9.00
N GLU A 67 21.90 -3.89 -9.29
CA GLU A 67 21.82 -2.43 -9.46
C GLU A 67 20.75 -1.96 -10.46
N SER A 68 20.47 -2.75 -11.50
CA SER A 68 19.41 -2.44 -12.47
C SER A 68 18.00 -2.38 -11.87
N HIS A 69 17.79 -2.92 -10.66
CA HIS A 69 16.53 -2.86 -9.94
C HIS A 69 16.46 -1.64 -9.00
N LEU A 70 17.60 -1.03 -8.66
CA LEU A 70 17.72 0.16 -7.82
C LEU A 70 17.51 1.44 -8.64
N THR A 71 16.36 1.51 -9.31
CA THR A 71 15.96 2.69 -10.07
C THR A 71 15.62 3.86 -9.14
N PHE A 72 15.65 5.08 -9.67
CA PHE A 72 15.18 6.27 -8.94
C PHE A 72 13.76 6.07 -8.40
N LEU A 73 12.85 5.53 -9.23
CA LEU A 73 11.46 5.27 -8.83
C LEU A 73 11.39 4.28 -7.67
N HIS A 74 12.18 3.21 -7.69
CA HIS A 74 12.24 2.23 -6.60
C HIS A 74 12.68 2.89 -5.30
N LEU A 75 13.80 3.62 -5.33
CA LEU A 75 14.37 4.26 -4.14
C LEU A 75 13.42 5.34 -3.58
N TYR A 76 12.88 6.20 -4.45
CA TYR A 76 11.91 7.22 -4.06
C TYR A 76 10.66 6.61 -3.43
N HIS A 77 10.10 5.55 -4.04
CA HIS A 77 8.92 4.84 -3.53
C HIS A 77 9.19 4.20 -2.16
N HIS A 78 10.25 3.41 -2.03
CA HIS A 78 10.58 2.71 -0.79
C HIS A 78 11.02 3.66 0.32
N PHE A 79 11.49 4.86 0.00
CA PHE A 79 11.76 5.91 0.99
C PHE A 79 10.47 6.63 1.45
N MET A 80 9.62 7.04 0.50
CA MET A 80 8.45 7.86 0.83
C MET A 80 7.29 7.05 1.42
N VAL A 81 7.05 5.82 0.96
CA VAL A 81 5.90 5.03 1.42
C VAL A 81 5.89 4.80 2.94
N PRO A 82 6.99 4.35 3.58
CA PRO A 82 7.01 4.18 5.03
C PRO A 82 6.77 5.49 5.80
N ILE A 83 7.28 6.61 5.29
CA ILE A 83 7.07 7.93 5.90
C ILE A 83 5.59 8.32 5.82
N LEU A 84 4.98 8.20 4.64
CA LEU A 84 3.57 8.56 4.42
C LEU A 84 2.62 7.67 5.21
N THR A 85 2.88 6.36 5.31
CA THR A 85 2.05 5.47 6.12
C THR A 85 2.20 5.75 7.61
N TRP A 86 3.41 6.08 8.09
CA TRP A 86 3.61 6.49 9.48
C TRP A 86 2.88 7.80 9.81
N LEU A 87 2.97 8.82 8.95
CA LEU A 87 2.23 10.08 9.12
C LEU A 87 0.71 9.82 9.15
N THR A 88 0.21 8.99 8.24
CA THR A 88 -1.22 8.66 8.20
C THR A 88 -1.66 7.91 9.45
N MET A 89 -0.88 6.93 9.91
CA MET A 89 -1.15 6.21 11.16
C MET A 89 -1.11 7.14 12.38
N LYS A 90 -0.20 8.12 12.41
CA LYS A 90 -0.07 9.06 13.52
C LYS A 90 -1.21 10.07 13.61
N PHE A 91 -1.68 10.58 12.47
CA PHE A 91 -2.61 11.72 12.44
C PHE A 91 -4.04 11.37 12.01
N ALA A 92 -4.23 10.27 11.28
CA ALA A 92 -5.50 9.89 10.69
C ALA A 92 -5.62 8.37 10.45
N PRO A 93 -5.40 7.51 11.48
CA PRO A 93 -5.29 6.05 11.28
C PRO A 93 -6.58 5.40 10.75
N THR A 94 -7.73 6.01 10.97
CA THR A 94 -9.03 5.49 10.52
C THR A 94 -9.50 6.11 9.20
N CYS A 95 -8.74 7.02 8.60
CA CYS A 95 -9.19 7.74 7.39
C CYS A 95 -9.26 6.81 6.16
N PRO A 96 -10.21 7.03 5.23
CA PRO A 96 -10.34 6.18 4.03
C PRO A 96 -9.07 6.06 3.16
N PRO A 97 -8.21 7.10 2.99
CA PRO A 97 -6.99 7.00 2.20
C PRO A 97 -6.05 5.85 2.55
N ILE A 98 -5.84 5.52 3.83
CA ILE A 98 -4.96 4.39 4.21
C ILE A 98 -5.54 3.05 3.75
N ALA A 99 -6.87 2.93 3.80
CA ALA A 99 -7.56 1.72 3.41
C ALA A 99 -7.59 1.55 1.89
N ILE A 100 -7.73 2.63 1.13
CA ILE A 100 -7.59 2.62 -0.33
C ILE A 100 -6.17 2.28 -0.75
N PHE A 101 -5.19 2.86 -0.05
CA PHE A 101 -3.79 2.51 -0.24
C PHE A 101 -3.57 1.01 -0.09
N ALA A 102 -4.01 0.42 1.02
CA ALA A 102 -3.94 -1.02 1.22
C ALA A 102 -4.72 -1.81 0.14
N LEU A 103 -5.95 -1.42 -0.18
CA LEU A 103 -6.83 -2.12 -1.13
C LEU A 103 -6.21 -2.25 -2.52
N LEU A 104 -5.60 -1.18 -3.04
CA LEU A 104 -5.01 -1.19 -4.38
C LEU A 104 -3.58 -1.74 -4.38
N ASN A 105 -2.81 -1.50 -3.31
CA ASN A 105 -1.40 -1.89 -3.23
C ASN A 105 -1.22 -3.39 -2.97
N THR A 106 -1.98 -3.97 -2.05
CA THR A 106 -1.71 -5.33 -1.57
C THR A 106 -2.02 -6.43 -2.59
N PRO A 107 -3.03 -6.35 -3.48
CA PRO A 107 -3.20 -7.33 -4.57
C PRO A 107 -2.04 -7.30 -5.54
N VAL A 108 -1.60 -6.10 -5.93
CA VAL A 108 -0.47 -5.93 -6.84
C VAL A 108 0.82 -6.44 -6.21
N HIS A 109 1.06 -6.16 -4.93
CA HIS A 109 2.21 -6.69 -4.20
C HIS A 109 2.11 -8.21 -3.99
N THR A 110 0.92 -8.76 -3.79
CA THR A 110 0.70 -10.22 -3.74
C THR A 110 1.13 -10.87 -5.05
N MET A 111 0.73 -10.31 -6.20
CA MET A 111 1.15 -10.78 -7.51
C MET A 111 2.66 -10.63 -7.73
N MET A 112 3.21 -9.47 -7.38
CA MET A 112 4.63 -9.14 -7.55
C MET A 112 5.53 -10.04 -6.71
N TYR A 113 5.25 -10.21 -5.41
CA TYR A 113 6.05 -11.08 -4.55
C TYR A 113 5.88 -12.56 -4.90
N SER A 114 4.70 -12.98 -5.38
CA SER A 114 4.53 -14.32 -5.95
C SER A 114 5.41 -14.54 -7.17
N TYR A 115 5.49 -13.56 -8.07
CA TYR A 115 6.39 -13.60 -9.21
C TYR A 115 7.86 -13.66 -8.77
N TYR A 116 8.28 -12.86 -7.78
CA TYR A 116 9.65 -12.91 -7.26
C TYR A 116 9.98 -14.26 -6.64
N ALA A 117 9.08 -14.83 -5.84
CA ALA A 117 9.24 -16.15 -5.25
C ALA A 117 9.41 -17.23 -6.34
N LEU A 118 8.56 -17.23 -7.36
CA LEU A 118 8.66 -18.17 -8.48
C LEU A 118 9.93 -17.95 -9.30
N SER A 119 10.34 -16.70 -9.52
CA SER A 119 11.59 -16.38 -10.25
C SER A 119 12.84 -16.83 -9.50
N ALA A 120 12.77 -16.97 -8.18
CA ALA A 120 13.88 -17.46 -7.36
C ALA A 120 14.10 -18.98 -7.49
N LEU A 121 13.12 -19.74 -8.00
CA LEU A 121 13.23 -21.18 -8.24
C LEU A 121 14.12 -21.53 -9.46
N GLY A 122 14.62 -20.54 -10.18
CA GLY A 122 15.64 -20.70 -11.21
C GLY A 122 15.13 -20.77 -12.65
N PRO A 123 16.03 -21.00 -13.63
CA PRO A 123 15.74 -20.86 -15.05
C PRO A 123 14.65 -21.78 -15.59
N THR A 124 14.49 -22.96 -14.97
CA THR A 124 13.46 -23.94 -15.35
C THR A 124 12.04 -23.44 -15.15
N VAL A 125 11.84 -22.52 -14.19
CA VAL A 125 10.56 -21.86 -13.90
C VAL A 125 10.38 -20.59 -14.74
N HIS A 126 11.46 -19.91 -15.12
CA HIS A 126 11.41 -18.62 -15.85
C HIS A 126 10.60 -18.68 -17.15
N ARG A 127 10.61 -19.82 -17.86
CA ARG A 127 9.80 -20.04 -19.07
C ARG A 127 8.30 -19.92 -18.85
N PHE A 128 7.82 -20.17 -17.62
CA PHE A 128 6.40 -20.07 -17.26
C PHE A 128 6.02 -18.66 -16.76
N LEU A 129 6.98 -17.76 -16.61
CA LEU A 129 6.78 -16.41 -16.08
C LEU A 129 6.49 -15.35 -17.18
N TRP A 130 5.77 -15.75 -18.23
CA TRP A 130 5.40 -14.89 -19.36
C TRP A 130 4.51 -13.69 -18.97
N TRP A 131 3.86 -13.77 -17.81
CA TRP A 131 2.89 -12.79 -17.33
C TRP A 131 3.51 -11.59 -16.61
N LYS A 132 4.85 -11.47 -16.59
CA LYS A 132 5.57 -10.31 -16.02
C LYS A 132 5.01 -8.97 -16.49
N ARG A 133 4.67 -8.86 -17.78
CA ARG A 133 4.14 -7.63 -18.38
C ARG A 133 2.82 -7.20 -17.74
N TYR A 134 1.95 -8.15 -17.38
CA TYR A 134 0.66 -7.82 -16.76
C TYR A 134 0.83 -7.30 -15.33
N ILE A 135 1.86 -7.74 -14.60
CA ILE A 135 2.21 -7.17 -13.30
C ILE A 135 2.57 -5.69 -13.46
N THR A 136 3.41 -5.35 -14.45
CA THR A 136 3.78 -3.96 -14.72
C THR A 136 2.57 -3.11 -15.11
N VAL A 137 1.66 -3.65 -15.94
CA VAL A 137 0.40 -2.96 -16.28
C VAL A 137 -0.45 -2.74 -15.02
N ALA A 138 -0.58 -3.74 -14.15
CA ALA A 138 -1.32 -3.60 -12.89
C ALA A 138 -0.69 -2.56 -11.95
N GLN A 139 0.64 -2.49 -11.87
CA GLN A 139 1.35 -1.45 -11.10
C GLN A 139 1.07 -0.05 -11.64
N ILE A 140 1.10 0.13 -12.96
CA ILE A 140 0.79 1.43 -13.59
C ILE A 140 -0.67 1.82 -13.32
N LEU A 141 -1.61 0.89 -13.52
CA LEU A 141 -3.03 1.13 -13.24
C LEU A 141 -3.26 1.50 -11.78
N GLN A 142 -2.59 0.83 -10.83
CA GLN A 142 -2.62 1.19 -9.41
C GLN A 142 -2.23 2.66 -9.17
N PHE A 143 -1.14 3.13 -9.80
CA PHE A 143 -0.71 4.53 -9.66
C PHE A 143 -1.72 5.51 -10.26
N VAL A 144 -2.30 5.19 -11.41
CA VAL A 144 -3.36 6.03 -12.03
C VAL A 144 -4.58 6.11 -11.11
N LEU A 145 -5.00 4.99 -10.52
CA LEU A 145 -6.13 4.97 -9.58
C LEU A 145 -5.83 5.78 -8.32
N PHE A 146 -4.62 5.68 -7.76
CA PHE A 146 -4.22 6.51 -6.62
C PHE A 146 -4.22 8.00 -6.97
N LEU A 147 -3.67 8.37 -8.12
CA LEU A 147 -3.63 9.77 -8.54
C LEU A 147 -5.05 10.32 -8.75
N SER A 148 -5.92 9.58 -9.44
CA SER A 148 -7.31 9.96 -9.62
C SER A 148 -8.05 10.12 -8.30
N TYR A 149 -7.87 9.19 -7.36
CA TYR A 149 -8.47 9.30 -6.03
C TYR A 149 -7.95 10.52 -5.26
N ALA A 150 -6.63 10.74 -5.25
CA ALA A 150 -6.02 11.88 -4.59
C ALA A 150 -6.53 13.22 -5.14
N ILE A 151 -6.69 13.33 -6.47
CA ILE A 151 -7.26 14.52 -7.12
C ILE A 151 -8.69 14.73 -6.66
N ILE A 152 -9.54 13.70 -6.69
CA ILE A 152 -10.94 13.79 -6.25
C ILE A 152 -11.02 14.20 -4.78
N SER A 153 -10.24 13.56 -3.91
CA SER A 153 -10.16 13.90 -2.49
C SER A 153 -9.72 15.35 -2.28
N ALA A 154 -8.77 15.86 -3.07
CA ALA A 154 -8.32 17.24 -2.92
C ALA A 154 -9.44 18.28 -3.11
N PHE A 155 -10.47 17.97 -3.92
CA PHE A 155 -11.62 18.86 -4.14
C PHE A 155 -12.81 18.60 -3.21
N LEU A 156 -13.01 17.34 -2.81
CA LEU A 156 -14.21 16.93 -2.05
C LEU A 156 -13.97 16.77 -0.55
N SER A 157 -12.72 16.71 -0.10
CA SER A 157 -12.39 16.46 1.30
C SER A 157 -12.74 17.63 2.21
N THR A 158 -13.47 17.33 3.28
CA THR A 158 -13.91 18.31 4.29
C THR A 158 -13.52 17.89 5.69
N GLY A 159 -13.19 18.85 6.56
CA GLY A 159 -12.83 18.58 7.96
C GLY A 159 -11.42 18.03 8.18
N TYR A 160 -10.63 17.89 7.11
CA TYR A 160 -9.20 17.57 7.22
C TYR A 160 -8.48 18.76 7.86
N PRO A 161 -7.55 18.53 8.81
CA PRO A 161 -6.80 19.60 9.44
C PRO A 161 -6.02 20.39 8.38
N SER A 162 -6.11 21.71 8.41
CA SER A 162 -5.28 22.56 7.55
C SER A 162 -3.82 22.32 7.89
N VAL A 163 -2.99 22.11 6.87
CA VAL A 163 -1.52 21.96 7.00
C VAL A 163 -0.87 23.28 7.44
N ILE A 164 -1.64 24.37 7.49
CA ILE A 164 -1.23 25.70 7.92
C ILE A 164 -1.50 25.81 9.42
N TYR A 165 -0.42 25.78 10.20
CA TYR A 165 -0.39 26.22 11.60
C TYR A 165 -0.33 27.73 11.67
#